data_AF-A0A1E7PX14-F1
#
_entry.id   AF-A0A1E7PX14-F1
#
_cell.length_a   1.000
_cell.length_b   1.000
_cell.length_c   1.000
_cell.angle_alpha   90.00
_cell.angle_beta   90.00
_cell.angle_gamma   90.00
#
_symmetry.space_group_name_H-M   'P 1'
#
loop_
_entity.id
_entity.type
_entity.pdbx_description
1 polymer ?
#
loop_
_entity_poly.entity_id
_entity_poly.type
_entity_poly.pdbx_seq_one_letter_code
_entity_poly.pdbx_strand_id
1 'polypeptide(L)'
;MVTNSADIPESLDLASPLWTFAVNCWQIPGVESLCLTLQDNGWSVTRLLSACWLASRGREFTGEPATVRQWREQMTTPLRTRKKALPKQHPALAALRAQLAGTELEAERVELALAWQALRALPPAASPTDSTLALARHNLHAAGPDTHMNQEVSERIDQLVTLLFSDALLHTDW
;
A
#
# COMPACT_ATOMS: atom_id res chain seq x y z
N MET A 1 -19.14 -8.30 22.11
CA MET A 1 -18.39 -9.52 21.74
C MET A 1 -17.31 -9.08 20.77
N VAL A 2 -16.04 -9.07 21.19
CA VAL A 2 -14.91 -8.82 20.28
C VAL A 2 -14.73 -10.12 19.51
N THR A 3 -15.21 -10.18 18.27
CA THR A 3 -14.91 -11.32 17.41
C THR A 3 -13.42 -11.28 17.13
N ASN A 4 -12.75 -12.34 17.62
CA ASN A 4 -11.32 -12.60 17.63
C ASN A 4 -10.64 -12.23 16.32
N SER A 5 -9.37 -11.82 16.49
CA SER A 5 -8.31 -11.63 15.51
C SER A 5 -8.66 -12.07 14.09
N ALA A 6 -8.36 -11.23 13.10
CA ALA A 6 -7.99 -11.73 11.77
C ALA A 6 -7.19 -13.03 11.94
N ASP A 7 -7.42 -14.07 11.13
CA ASP A 7 -6.64 -15.30 11.19
C ASP A 7 -5.19 -14.97 10.80
N ILE A 8 -4.46 -14.35 11.73
CA ILE A 8 -3.08 -13.93 11.56
C ILE A 8 -2.27 -15.23 11.69
N PRO A 9 -1.50 -15.58 10.66
CA PRO A 9 -0.64 -16.75 10.73
C PRO A 9 0.32 -16.63 11.92
N GLU A 10 0.67 -17.78 12.49
CA GLU A 10 1.61 -17.88 13.62
C GLU A 10 2.98 -17.24 13.32
N SER A 11 3.40 -17.28 12.04
CA SER A 11 4.61 -16.61 11.57
C SER A 11 4.31 -15.65 10.43
N LEU A 12 4.83 -14.42 10.57
CA LEU A 12 4.79 -13.38 9.55
C LEU A 12 6.19 -12.80 9.37
N ASP A 13 6.60 -12.66 8.12
CA ASP A 13 7.84 -11.99 7.76
C ASP A 13 7.62 -10.48 7.64
N LEU A 14 7.83 -9.77 8.76
CA LEU A 14 7.71 -8.32 8.82
C LEU A 14 8.87 -7.58 8.12
N ALA A 15 9.87 -8.30 7.62
CA ALA A 15 10.98 -7.79 6.82
C ALA A 15 10.92 -8.32 5.37
N SER A 16 9.72 -8.69 4.91
CA SER A 16 9.50 -9.25 3.58
C SER A 16 10.08 -8.40 2.44
N PRO A 17 10.34 -9.00 1.26
CA PRO A 17 10.64 -8.27 0.04
C PRO A 17 9.62 -7.17 -0.28
N LEU A 18 8.33 -7.39 -0.01
CA LEU A 18 7.31 -6.34 -0.20
C LEU A 18 7.48 -5.17 0.77
N TRP A 19 7.89 -5.42 2.02
CA TRP A 19 8.24 -4.35 2.96
C TRP A 19 9.50 -3.60 2.52
N THR A 20 10.53 -4.33 2.07
CA THR A 20 11.77 -3.72 1.56
C THR A 20 11.49 -2.84 0.34
N PHE A 21 10.65 -3.31 -0.59
CA PHE A 21 10.15 -2.52 -1.70
C PHE A 21 9.42 -1.26 -1.23
N ALA A 22 8.50 -1.36 -0.27
CA ALA A 22 7.79 -0.22 0.29
C ALA A 22 8.73 0.85 0.86
N VAL A 23 9.71 0.43 1.68
CA VAL A 23 10.72 1.31 2.27
C VAL A 23 11.53 2.02 1.19
N ASN A 24 11.91 1.29 0.15
CA ASN A 24 12.66 1.83 -0.96
C ASN A 24 11.84 2.82 -1.82
N CYS A 25 10.57 2.52 -2.10
CA CYS A 25 9.67 3.46 -2.75
C CYS A 25 9.56 4.76 -1.98
N TRP A 26 9.59 4.69 -0.64
CA TRP A 26 9.49 5.87 0.23
C TRP A 26 10.74 6.75 0.17
N GLN A 27 11.87 6.24 -0.30
CA GLN A 27 13.07 7.05 -0.54
C GLN A 27 13.00 7.87 -1.83
N ILE A 28 12.04 7.58 -2.72
CA ILE A 28 11.89 8.29 -3.99
C ILE A 28 11.18 9.63 -3.73
N PRO A 29 11.79 10.77 -4.07
CA PRO A 29 11.17 12.08 -3.89
C PRO A 29 9.80 12.17 -4.56
N GLY A 30 8.81 12.64 -3.82
CA GLY A 30 7.43 12.84 -4.32
C GLY A 30 6.48 11.65 -4.10
N VAL A 31 6.99 10.42 -3.93
CA VAL A 31 6.14 9.23 -3.72
C VAL A 31 5.30 9.36 -2.46
N GLU A 32 5.89 9.76 -1.33
CA GLU A 32 5.17 9.96 -0.08
C GLU A 32 3.98 10.92 -0.26
N SER A 33 4.22 12.09 -0.88
CA SER A 33 3.18 13.11 -1.09
C SER A 33 2.03 12.60 -1.95
N LEU A 34 2.31 11.84 -3.01
CA LEU A 34 1.29 11.28 -3.88
C LEU A 34 0.48 10.19 -3.15
N CYS A 35 1.16 9.29 -2.45
CA CYS A 35 0.50 8.23 -1.69
C CYS A 35 -0.38 8.78 -0.56
N LEU A 36 0.06 9.81 0.16
CA LEU A 36 -0.75 10.46 1.19
C LEU A 36 -1.95 11.21 0.59
N THR A 37 -1.79 11.83 -0.58
CA THR A 37 -2.90 12.48 -1.30
C THR A 37 -3.94 11.45 -1.73
N LEU A 38 -3.52 10.31 -2.28
CA LEU A 38 -4.40 9.19 -2.60
C LEU A 38 -5.06 8.63 -1.34
N GLN A 39 -4.31 8.50 -0.24
CA GLN A 39 -4.84 8.02 1.05
C GLN A 39 -5.94 8.94 1.61
N ASP A 40 -5.80 10.26 1.44
CA ASP A 40 -6.86 11.22 1.80
C ASP A 40 -8.12 11.07 0.94
N ASN A 41 -7.99 10.50 -0.26
CA ASN A 41 -9.10 10.12 -1.14
C ASN A 41 -9.59 8.66 -0.90
N GLY A 42 -9.24 8.05 0.23
CA GLY A 42 -9.73 6.73 0.64
C GLY A 42 -8.93 5.54 0.10
N TRP A 43 -7.79 5.78 -0.55
CA TRP A 43 -6.92 4.71 -1.01
C TRP A 43 -6.12 4.08 0.13
N SER A 44 -5.78 2.81 -0.01
CA SER A 44 -4.81 2.16 0.88
C SER A 44 -3.42 2.19 0.27
N VAL A 45 -2.48 2.82 0.98
CA VAL A 45 -1.07 2.88 0.57
C VAL A 45 -0.45 1.49 0.39
N THR A 46 -0.75 0.58 1.31
CA THR A 46 -0.31 -0.82 1.25
C THR A 46 -0.83 -1.57 0.01
N ARG A 47 -2.05 -1.25 -0.47
CA ARG A 47 -2.61 -1.80 -1.71
C ARG A 47 -1.92 -1.22 -2.93
N LEU A 48 -1.72 0.10 -2.94
CA LEU A 48 -0.97 0.79 -4.00
C LEU A 48 0.42 0.14 -4.17
N LEU A 49 1.14 -0.04 -3.06
CA LEU A 49 2.47 -0.65 -3.06
C LEU A 49 2.45 -2.12 -3.50
N SER A 50 1.45 -2.90 -3.06
CA SER A 50 1.28 -4.29 -3.50
C SER A 50 1.00 -4.40 -5.01
N ALA A 51 0.18 -3.49 -5.54
CA ALA A 51 -0.12 -3.38 -6.96
C ALA A 51 1.10 -3.01 -7.80
N CYS A 52 1.90 -2.03 -7.34
CA CYS A 52 3.16 -1.67 -7.98
C CYS A 52 4.18 -2.81 -7.92
N TRP A 53 4.30 -3.50 -6.78
CA TRP A 53 5.18 -4.66 -6.67
C TRP A 53 4.81 -5.77 -7.67
N LEU A 54 3.51 -6.05 -7.86
CA LEU A 54 3.09 -7.02 -8.87
C LEU A 54 3.44 -6.56 -10.28
N ALA A 55 3.25 -5.27 -10.59
CA ALA A 55 3.61 -4.73 -11.90
C ALA A 55 5.11 -4.83 -12.19
N SER A 56 5.98 -4.59 -11.20
CA SER A 56 7.44 -4.77 -11.36
C SER A 56 7.85 -6.21 -11.63
N ARG A 57 6.97 -7.18 -11.30
CA ARG A 57 7.13 -8.61 -11.60
C ARG A 57 6.34 -9.06 -12.84
N GLY A 58 5.75 -8.14 -13.60
CA GLY A 58 4.95 -8.46 -14.78
C GLY A 58 3.63 -9.16 -14.43
N ARG A 59 3.04 -8.87 -13.26
CA ARG A 59 1.82 -9.52 -12.75
C ARG A 59 0.69 -8.53 -12.53
N GLU A 60 -0.53 -8.99 -12.78
CA GLU A 60 -1.76 -8.24 -12.50
C GLU A 60 -2.13 -8.26 -11.02
N PHE A 61 -2.70 -7.17 -10.54
CA PHE A 61 -3.34 -7.07 -9.23
C PHE A 61 -4.81 -7.50 -9.35
N THR A 62 -5.13 -8.73 -8.95
CA THR A 62 -6.48 -9.30 -9.04
C THR A 62 -7.31 -9.12 -7.77
N GLY A 63 -6.84 -8.26 -6.85
CA GLY A 63 -7.43 -8.07 -5.52
C GLY A 63 -6.53 -8.57 -4.39
N GLU A 64 -7.04 -8.46 -3.17
CA GLU A 64 -6.34 -8.88 -1.96
C GLU A 64 -7.08 -9.99 -1.21
N PRO A 65 -6.38 -10.84 -0.46
CA PRO A 65 -6.99 -11.82 0.43
C PRO A 65 -7.90 -11.16 1.48
N ALA A 66 -8.93 -11.90 1.91
CA ALA A 66 -9.83 -11.46 2.97
C ALA A 66 -9.09 -11.13 4.28
N THR A 67 -8.02 -11.84 4.62
CA THR A 67 -7.20 -11.59 5.81
C THR A 67 -6.55 -10.21 5.81
N VAL A 68 -6.01 -9.76 4.67
CA VAL A 68 -5.42 -8.42 4.51
C VAL A 68 -6.48 -7.35 4.69
N ARG A 69 -7.64 -7.52 4.04
CA ARG A 69 -8.78 -6.61 4.15
C ARG A 69 -9.28 -6.50 5.58
N GLN A 70 -9.53 -7.63 6.23
CA GLN A 70 -9.99 -7.69 7.61
C GLN A 70 -9.02 -7.02 8.57
N TRP A 71 -7.71 -7.28 8.42
CA TRP A 71 -6.69 -6.60 9.21
C TRP A 71 -6.75 -5.08 9.04
N ARG A 72 -6.85 -4.60 7.79
CA ARG A 72 -6.97 -3.17 7.52
C ARG A 72 -8.20 -2.56 8.19
N GLU A 73 -9.35 -3.20 8.07
CA GLU A 73 -10.62 -2.72 8.63
C GLU A 73 -10.61 -2.71 10.16
N GLN A 74 -9.97 -3.69 10.79
CA GLN A 74 -9.96 -3.85 12.24
C GLN A 74 -8.83 -3.10 12.94
N MET A 75 -7.70 -2.85 12.25
CA MET A 75 -6.50 -2.28 12.87
C MET A 75 -6.05 -0.99 12.18
N THR A 76 -5.63 -1.06 10.91
CA THR A 76 -5.04 0.09 10.20
C THR A 76 -6.00 1.27 10.09
N THR A 77 -7.23 1.04 9.62
CA THR A 77 -8.24 2.08 9.42
C THR A 77 -8.69 2.74 10.73
N PRO A 78 -9.00 1.99 11.82
CA PRO A 78 -9.30 2.61 13.12
C PRO A 78 -8.16 3.47 13.68
N LEU A 79 -6.90 3.03 13.56
CA LEU A 79 -5.74 3.82 13.98
C LEU A 79 -5.64 5.13 13.20
N ARG A 80 -5.77 5.05 11.86
CA ARG A 80 -5.77 6.22 10.98
C ARG A 80 -6.89 7.20 11.31
N THR A 81 -8.10 6.71 11.55
CA THR A 81 -9.26 7.52 11.94
C THR A 81 -9.01 8.24 13.26
N ARG A 82 -8.48 7.54 14.27
CA ARG A 82 -8.12 8.15 15.57
C ARG A 82 -7.04 9.21 15.41
N LYS A 83 -6.02 8.96 14.59
CA LYS A 83 -4.96 9.93 14.27
C LYS A 83 -5.54 11.18 13.61
N LYS A 84 -6.40 11.01 12.59
CA LYS A 84 -7.05 12.10 11.85
C LYS A 84 -8.01 12.94 12.70
N ALA A 85 -8.64 12.34 13.72
CA ALA A 85 -9.52 13.06 14.64
C ALA A 85 -8.79 14.04 15.58
N LEU A 86 -7.47 13.92 15.74
CA LEU A 86 -6.68 14.83 16.59
C LEU A 86 -6.37 16.16 15.86
N PRO A 87 -6.60 17.32 16.49
CA PRO A 87 -6.25 18.62 15.92
C PRO A 87 -4.75 18.73 15.57
N LYS A 88 -4.45 19.02 14.29
CA LYS A 88 -3.07 19.09 13.77
C LYS A 88 -2.20 20.15 14.46
N GLN A 89 -2.79 21.26 14.90
CA GLN A 89 -2.07 22.43 15.42
C GLN A 89 -1.98 22.50 16.95
N HIS A 90 -2.59 21.56 17.68
CA HIS A 90 -2.56 21.59 19.15
C HIS A 90 -1.23 21.00 19.68
N PRO A 91 -0.32 21.80 20.29
CA PRO A 91 1.01 21.33 20.65
C PRO A 91 1.02 20.18 21.65
N ALA A 92 0.12 20.20 22.65
CA ALA A 92 0.04 19.15 23.66
C ALA A 92 -0.34 17.76 23.09
N LEU A 93 -0.89 17.71 21.87
CA LEU A 93 -1.27 16.46 21.20
C LEU A 93 -0.20 15.95 20.23
N ALA A 94 0.93 16.65 20.08
CA ALA A 94 1.99 16.27 19.15
C ALA A 94 2.56 14.88 19.44
N ALA A 95 2.86 14.58 20.71
CA ALA A 95 3.38 13.27 21.12
C ALA A 95 2.38 12.14 20.84
N LEU A 96 1.09 12.34 21.15
CA LEU A 96 0.04 11.36 20.88
C LEU A 96 -0.14 11.10 19.38
N ARG A 97 -0.11 12.16 18.54
CA ARG A 97 -0.16 12.02 17.08
C ARG A 97 1.02 11.22 16.55
N ALA A 98 2.23 11.46 17.07
CA ALA A 98 3.42 10.71 16.68
C ALA A 98 3.33 9.23 17.07
N GLN A 99 2.85 8.93 18.27
CA GLN A 99 2.63 7.55 18.71
C GLN A 99 1.59 6.82 17.86
N LEU A 100 0.46 7.49 17.54
CA LEU A 100 -0.54 6.92 16.65
C LEU A 100 0.00 6.72 15.22
N ALA A 101 0.81 7.65 14.70
CA ALA A 101 1.45 7.50 13.41
C ALA A 101 2.41 6.29 13.38
N GLY A 102 3.24 6.11 14.40
CA GLY A 102 4.11 4.94 14.52
C GLY A 102 3.33 3.64 14.66
N THR A 103 2.24 3.64 15.43
CA THR A 103 1.37 2.47 15.60
C THR A 103 0.64 2.11 14.29
N GLU A 104 0.18 3.12 13.55
CA GLU A 104 -0.42 2.92 12.22
C GLU A 104 0.60 2.34 11.23
N LEU A 105 1.85 2.82 11.24
CA LEU A 105 2.92 2.27 10.40
C LEU A 105 3.22 0.80 10.72
N GLU A 106 3.26 0.42 12.00
CA GLU A 106 3.41 -0.99 12.39
C GLU A 106 2.22 -1.84 11.92
N ALA A 107 1.00 -1.30 11.96
CA ALA A 107 -0.17 -1.98 11.42
C ALA A 107 -0.08 -2.15 9.89
N GLU A 108 0.37 -1.13 9.16
CA GLU A 108 0.63 -1.21 7.71
C GLU A 108 1.74 -2.22 7.38
N ARG A 109 2.77 -2.34 8.22
CA ARG A 109 3.83 -3.34 8.07
C ARG A 109 3.32 -4.76 8.19
N VAL A 110 2.45 -5.03 9.17
CA VAL A 110 1.76 -6.34 9.30
C VAL A 110 0.86 -6.58 8.09
N GLU A 111 0.15 -5.55 7.62
CA GLU A 111 -0.71 -5.65 6.44
C GLU A 111 0.05 -6.04 5.17
N LEU A 112 1.24 -5.45 4.96
CA LEU A 112 2.14 -5.82 3.87
C LEU A 112 2.71 -7.23 4.04
N ALA A 113 3.01 -7.68 5.27
CA ALA A 113 3.45 -9.05 5.51
C ALA A 113 2.36 -10.09 5.18
N LEU A 114 1.09 -9.80 5.52
CA LEU A 114 -0.05 -10.63 5.15
C LEU A 114 -0.25 -10.65 3.63
N ALA A 115 -0.15 -9.49 2.96
CA ALA A 115 -0.22 -9.41 1.50
C ALA A 115 0.90 -10.24 0.86
N TRP A 116 2.14 -10.08 1.32
CA TRP A 116 3.30 -10.82 0.84
C TRP A 116 3.12 -12.33 0.90
N GLN A 117 2.57 -12.85 2.00
CA GLN A 117 2.32 -14.29 2.14
C GLN A 117 1.40 -14.81 1.03
N ALA A 118 0.34 -14.07 0.71
CA ALA A 118 -0.53 -14.43 -0.40
C ALA A 118 0.14 -14.28 -1.76
N LEU A 119 0.95 -13.23 -1.95
CA LEU A 119 1.67 -13.01 -3.21
C LEU A 119 2.68 -14.13 -3.50
N ARG A 120 3.33 -14.68 -2.47
CA ARG A 120 4.25 -15.83 -2.58
C ARG A 120 3.59 -17.13 -3.00
N ALA A 121 2.31 -17.30 -2.72
CA ALA A 121 1.56 -18.49 -3.07
C ALA A 121 1.06 -18.48 -4.51
N LEU A 122 1.24 -17.36 -5.22
CA LEU A 122 0.77 -17.23 -6.60
C LEU A 122 1.70 -17.99 -7.57
N PRO A 123 1.14 -18.56 -8.66
CA PRO A 123 1.94 -19.23 -9.67
C PRO A 123 2.89 -18.24 -10.38
N PRO A 124 3.93 -18.76 -11.07
CA PRO A 124 4.81 -17.94 -11.89
C PRO A 124 4.04 -17.05 -12.86
N ALA A 125 4.55 -15.85 -13.11
CA ALA A 125 3.97 -14.94 -14.08
C ALA A 125 3.96 -15.58 -15.48
N ALA A 126 2.88 -15.40 -16.23
CA ALA A 126 2.94 -15.56 -17.67
C ALA A 126 3.84 -14.46 -18.25
N SER A 127 4.40 -14.69 -19.44
CA SER A 127 5.19 -13.66 -20.12
C SER A 127 4.35 -12.39 -20.25
N PRO A 128 4.83 -11.23 -19.76
CA PRO A 128 4.06 -10.00 -19.79
C PRO A 128 3.82 -9.58 -21.24
N THR A 129 2.55 -9.33 -21.58
CA THR A 129 2.15 -8.86 -22.91
C THR A 129 2.24 -7.33 -23.02
N ASP A 130 2.10 -6.64 -21.88
CA ASP A 130 2.08 -5.18 -21.78
C ASP A 130 3.38 -4.63 -21.18
N SER A 131 3.65 -3.34 -21.41
CA SER A 131 4.75 -2.64 -20.74
C SER A 131 4.49 -2.55 -19.23
N THR A 132 5.56 -2.54 -18.42
CA THR A 132 5.48 -2.40 -16.96
C THR A 132 4.68 -1.17 -16.53
N LEU A 133 4.77 -0.06 -17.27
CA LEU A 133 4.01 1.17 -17.01
C LEU A 133 2.50 0.98 -17.21
N ALA A 134 2.11 0.33 -18.31
CA ALA A 134 0.70 0.05 -18.59
C ALA A 134 0.11 -0.89 -17.53
N LEU A 135 0.87 -1.93 -17.17
CA LEU A 135 0.49 -2.87 -16.12
C LEU A 135 0.40 -2.22 -14.74
N ALA A 136 1.35 -1.34 -14.38
CA ALA A 136 1.32 -0.60 -13.12
C ALA A 136 0.07 0.26 -13.01
N ARG A 137 -0.27 0.99 -14.07
CA ARG A 137 -1.50 1.79 -14.12
C ARG A 137 -2.75 0.91 -13.97
N HIS A 138 -2.83 -0.19 -14.71
CA HIS A 138 -3.92 -1.15 -14.59
C HIS A 138 -4.08 -1.67 -13.15
N ASN A 139 -2.98 -2.11 -12.54
CA ASN A 139 -2.97 -2.62 -11.17
C ASN A 139 -3.40 -1.57 -10.15
N LEU A 140 -2.94 -0.32 -10.32
CA LEU A 140 -3.34 0.77 -9.43
C LEU A 140 -4.84 1.05 -9.56
N HIS A 141 -5.41 1.07 -10.75
CA HIS A 141 -6.88 1.19 -10.89
C HIS A 141 -7.61 0.04 -10.18
N ALA A 142 -7.15 -1.20 -10.29
CA ALA A 142 -7.73 -2.35 -9.59
C ALA A 142 -7.53 -2.32 -8.06
N ALA A 143 -6.48 -1.64 -7.59
CA ALA A 143 -6.22 -1.44 -6.16
C ALA A 143 -7.06 -0.32 -5.53
N GLY A 144 -7.73 0.50 -6.34
CA GLY A 144 -8.57 1.60 -5.88
C GLY A 144 -9.77 1.16 -5.03
N PRO A 145 -10.40 2.11 -4.31
CA PRO A 145 -11.68 1.90 -3.66
C PRO A 145 -12.81 1.76 -4.70
N ASP A 146 -13.95 1.17 -4.31
CA ASP A 146 -15.14 1.00 -5.18
C ASP A 146 -15.85 2.34 -5.54
N THR A 147 -15.31 3.47 -5.10
CA THR A 147 -15.85 4.81 -5.37
C THR A 147 -15.43 5.36 -6.73
N HIS A 148 -16.17 6.34 -7.24
CA HIS A 148 -15.90 6.96 -8.53
C HIS A 148 -14.49 7.57 -8.64
N MET A 149 -13.71 7.11 -9.62
CA MET A 149 -12.41 7.66 -9.99
C MET A 149 -12.58 9.05 -10.61
N ASN A 150 -12.13 10.11 -9.92
CA ASN A 150 -12.13 11.46 -10.49
C ASN A 150 -10.83 11.75 -11.26
N GLN A 151 -10.83 12.84 -12.02
CA GLN A 151 -9.67 13.21 -12.85
C GLN A 151 -8.41 13.46 -12.00
N GLU A 152 -8.54 14.11 -10.85
CA GLU A 152 -7.39 14.39 -9.98
C GLU A 152 -6.73 13.11 -9.48
N VAL A 153 -7.51 12.12 -9.04
CA VAL A 153 -6.99 10.83 -8.59
C VAL A 153 -6.27 10.11 -9.73
N SER A 154 -6.84 10.09 -10.94
CA SER A 154 -6.18 9.52 -12.12
C SER A 154 -4.83 10.19 -12.41
N GLU A 155 -4.76 11.53 -12.32
CA GLU A 155 -3.50 12.26 -12.52
C GLU A 155 -2.46 11.91 -11.45
N ARG A 156 -2.87 11.71 -10.18
CA ARG A 156 -1.96 11.28 -9.10
C ARG A 156 -1.48 9.85 -9.29
N ILE A 157 -2.33 8.94 -9.76
CA ILE A 157 -1.94 7.57 -10.15
C ILE A 157 -0.88 7.63 -11.24
N ASP A 158 -1.10 8.44 -12.27
CA ASP A 158 -0.18 8.56 -13.39
C ASP A 158 1.20 9.08 -12.97
N GLN A 159 1.21 10.13 -12.14
CA GLN A 159 2.44 10.67 -11.56
C GLN A 159 3.15 9.62 -10.71
N LEU A 160 2.42 8.83 -9.91
CA LEU A 160 2.99 7.78 -9.07
C LEU A 160 3.62 6.68 -9.93
N VAL A 161 2.95 6.23 -10.99
CA VAL A 161 3.48 5.24 -11.93
C VAL A 161 4.75 5.75 -12.60
N THR A 162 4.73 6.98 -13.12
CA THR A 162 5.91 7.57 -13.77
C THR A 162 7.09 7.70 -12.81
N LEU A 163 6.86 8.09 -11.55
CA LEU A 163 7.94 8.18 -10.56
C LEU A 163 8.52 6.80 -10.24
N LEU A 164 7.68 5.81 -9.93
CA LEU A 164 8.11 4.48 -9.48
C LEU A 164 8.77 3.65 -10.58
N PHE A 165 8.38 3.85 -11.84
CA PHE A 165 8.82 3.05 -12.98
C PHE A 165 9.56 3.88 -14.03
N SER A 166 10.18 4.99 -13.61
CA SER A 166 11.10 5.72 -14.47
C SER A 166 12.32 4.86 -14.84
N ASP A 167 12.89 5.08 -16.02
CA ASP A 167 14.01 4.28 -16.55
C ASP A 167 15.22 4.17 -15.59
N ALA A 168 15.41 5.18 -14.73
CA ALA A 168 16.47 5.17 -13.71
C ALA A 168 16.26 4.11 -12.61
N LEU A 169 15.02 3.67 -12.39
CA LEU A 169 14.64 2.75 -11.31
C LEU A 169 14.30 1.33 -11.78
N LEU A 170 14.07 1.13 -13.10
CA LEU A 170 13.77 -0.18 -13.69
C LEU A 170 14.93 -1.19 -13.60
N HIS A 171 16.14 -0.72 -13.29
CA HIS A 171 17.34 -1.56 -13.08
C HIS A 171 17.69 -1.80 -11.61
N THR A 172 16.87 -1.29 -10.68
CA THR A 172 17.07 -1.55 -9.26
C THR A 172 16.46 -2.92 -8.96
N ASP A 173 17.29 -3.87 -8.55
CA ASP A 173 16.81 -5.14 -8.00
C ASP A 173 16.12 -4.84 -6.66
N TRP A 174 14.79 -4.74 -6.70
CA TRP A 174 13.93 -4.65 -5.53
C TRP A 174 13.64 -6.03 -4.93
#